data_AF-A0A1G1PQ90-F1
#
_entry.id   AF-A0A1G1PQ90-F1
#
_cell.length_a   1.000
_cell.length_b   1.000
_cell.length_c   1.000
_cell.angle_alpha   90.00
_cell.angle_beta   90.00
_cell.angle_gamma   90.00
#
_symmetry.space_group_name_H-M   'P 1'
#
loop_
_entity.id
_entity.type
_entity.pdbx_description
1 polymer ?
#
loop_
_entity_poly.entity_id
_entity_poly.type
_entity_poly.pdbx_seq_one_letter_code
_entity_poly.pdbx_strand_id
1 'polypeptide(L)'
;MTTEQLAKYLQLDEQTIYRKARAGQIPAVHIGKTLRFKKDVIDGWLRISSLRWTTKKRQSLRNWAEEFAKEKGLKEGDLEKAIFKRRYH
;
A
#
# COMPACT_ATOMS: atom_id res chain seq x y z
N MET A 1 10.70 -1.29 16.81
CA MET A 1 9.46 -2.09 16.81
C MET A 1 9.74 -3.48 16.23
N THR A 2 8.94 -4.47 16.62
CA THR A 2 8.95 -5.85 16.10
C THR A 2 8.10 -5.97 14.83
N THR A 3 8.16 -7.13 14.18
CA THR A 3 7.29 -7.45 13.02
C THR A 3 5.82 -7.37 13.38
N GLU A 4 5.40 -7.97 14.49
CA GLU A 4 4.03 -7.93 15.01
C GLU A 4 3.54 -6.50 15.26
N GLN A 5 4.37 -5.66 15.88
CA GLN A 5 4.04 -4.25 16.11
C GLN A 5 3.87 -3.48 14.80
N LEU A 6 4.74 -3.73 13.82
CA LEU A 6 4.63 -3.10 12.50
C LEU A 6 3.40 -3.60 11.74
N ALA A 7 3.09 -4.89 11.83
CA ALA A 7 1.90 -5.51 11.24
C ALA A 7 0.63 -4.84 11.77
N LYS A 8 0.51 -4.69 13.10
CA LYS A 8 -0.58 -3.95 13.72
C LYS A 8 -0.61 -2.47 13.31
N TYR A 9 0.56 -1.83 13.24
CA TYR A 9 0.67 -0.42 12.85
C TYR A 9 0.22 -0.14 11.43
N LEU A 10 0.59 -1.02 10.48
CA LEU A 10 0.22 -0.90 9.07
C LEU A 10 -1.11 -1.58 8.73
N GLN A 11 -1.74 -2.25 9.69
CA GLN A 11 -2.91 -3.12 9.49
C GLN A 11 -2.67 -4.17 8.40
N LEU A 12 -1.51 -4.82 8.45
CA LEU A 12 -1.10 -5.88 7.53
C LEU A 12 -0.83 -7.16 8.31
N ASP A 13 -0.84 -8.30 7.61
CA ASP A 13 -0.41 -9.56 8.20
C ASP A 13 1.12 -9.63 8.33
N GLU A 14 1.61 -10.34 9.34
CA GLU A 14 3.05 -10.48 9.59
C GLU A 14 3.80 -11.15 8.44
N GLN A 15 3.18 -12.11 7.76
CA GLN A 15 3.79 -12.83 6.65
C GLN A 15 4.04 -11.90 5.45
N THR A 16 3.12 -10.97 5.17
CA THR A 16 3.28 -9.90 4.20
C THR A 16 4.39 -8.96 4.60
N ILE A 17 4.49 -8.57 5.88
CA ILE A 17 5.61 -7.76 6.37
C ILE A 17 6.94 -8.50 6.15
N TYR A 18 7.03 -9.78 6.52
CA TYR A 18 8.24 -10.59 6.29
C TYR A 18 8.62 -10.67 4.81
N ARG A 19 7.65 -10.97 3.93
CA ARG A 19 7.87 -11.04 2.48
C ARG A 19 8.36 -9.71 1.94
N LYS A 20 7.72 -8.60 2.34
CA LYS A 20 8.08 -7.25 1.90
C LYS A 20 9.44 -6.80 2.42
N ALA A 21 9.76 -7.10 3.67
CA ALA A 21 11.06 -6.80 4.26
C ALA A 21 12.18 -7.59 3.56
N ARG A 22 11.99 -8.89 3.29
CA ARG A 22 12.94 -9.71 2.52
C ARG A 22 13.12 -9.21 1.09
N ALA A 23 12.03 -8.75 0.46
CA ALA A 23 12.06 -8.16 -0.88
C ALA A 23 12.62 -6.72 -0.90
N GLY A 24 13.04 -6.15 0.23
CA GLY A 24 13.55 -4.77 0.32
C GLY A 24 12.49 -3.69 0.10
N GLN A 25 11.19 -4.03 0.13
CA GLN A 25 10.09 -3.08 -0.09
C GLN A 25 9.74 -2.28 1.17
N ILE A 26 10.02 -2.84 2.35
CA ILE A 26 9.86 -2.18 3.64
C ILE A 26 11.25 -2.03 4.26
N PRO A 27 11.65 -0.84 4.71
CA PRO A 27 12.95 -0.64 5.35
C PRO A 27 12.99 -1.37 6.68
N ALA A 28 13.93 -2.30 6.82
CA ALA A 28 14.08 -3.15 7.99
C ALA A 28 15.56 -3.37 8.31
N VAL A 29 15.88 -3.57 9.58
CA VAL A 29 17.22 -3.91 10.06
C VAL A 29 17.19 -5.34 10.59
N HIS A 30 18.14 -6.17 10.15
CA HIS A 30 18.32 -7.52 10.69
C HIS A 30 19.14 -7.43 11.98
N ILE A 31 18.56 -7.89 13.08
CA ILE A 31 19.24 -8.03 14.37
C ILE A 31 19.12 -9.50 14.79
N GLY A 32 20.20 -10.25 14.57
CA GLY A 32 20.23 -11.70 14.71
C GLY A 32 19.22 -12.36 13.76
N LYS A 33 18.34 -13.20 14.31
CA LYS A 33 17.26 -13.88 13.56
C LYS A 33 15.99 -13.04 13.43
N THR A 34 15.98 -11.82 13.95
CA THR A 34 14.77 -10.98 14.01
C THR A 34 14.91 -9.73 13.16
N LEU A 35 13.78 -9.25 12.67
CA LEU A 35 13.69 -7.93 12.06
C LEU A 35 13.34 -6.88 13.11
N ARG A 36 13.95 -5.71 12.96
CA ARG A 36 13.62 -4.52 13.72
C ARG A 36 13.36 -3.37 12.77
N PHE A 37 12.33 -2.61 13.10
CA PHE A 37 11.93 -1.43 12.33
C PHE A 37 12.03 -0.20 13.24
N LYS A 38 12.64 0.87 12.73
CA LYS A 38 12.68 2.16 13.43
C LYS A 38 11.46 2.97 13.01
N LYS A 39 10.70 3.48 13.99
CA LYS A 39 9.42 4.17 13.72
C LYS A 39 9.59 5.35 12.78
N ASP A 40 10.56 6.23 13.07
CA ASP A 40 10.81 7.40 12.24
C ASP A 40 11.15 7.05 10.78
N VAL A 41 11.83 5.92 10.57
CA VAL A 41 12.19 5.43 9.22
C VAL A 41 10.96 4.90 8.50
N ILE A 42 10.10 4.15 9.19
CA ILE A 42 8.82 3.67 8.64
C ILE A 42 7.90 4.84 8.32
N ASP A 43 7.78 5.81 9.22
CA ASP A 43 6.94 7.00 9.04
C ASP A 43 7.43 7.83 7.83
N GLY A 44 8.75 8.01 7.70
CA GLY A 44 9.37 8.65 6.53
C GLY A 44 9.13 7.87 5.24
N TRP A 45 9.28 6.54 5.28
CA TRP A 45 9.01 5.66 4.14
C TRP A 45 7.56 5.71 3.70
N LEU A 46 6.60 5.73 4.62
CA LEU A 46 5.17 5.88 4.32
C LEU A 46 4.90 7.21 3.62
N ARG A 47 5.49 8.30 4.12
CA ARG A 47 5.37 9.63 3.52
C ARG A 47 5.95 9.69 2.10
N ILE A 48 7.13 9.10 1.87
CA ILE A 48 7.73 9.07 0.54
C ILE A 48 6.94 8.14 -0.40
N SER A 49 6.48 6.99 0.10
CA SER A 49 5.74 6.00 -0.69
C SER A 49 4.36 6.51 -1.11
N SER A 50 3.69 7.31 -0.27
CA SER A 50 2.45 7.98 -0.65
C SER A 50 2.67 9.01 -1.77
N LEU A 51 3.82 9.70 -1.77
CA LEU A 51 4.20 10.64 -2.82
C LEU A 51 4.63 9.96 -4.13
N ARG A 52 5.22 8.75 -4.07
CA ARG A 52 5.57 7.94 -5.27
C ARG A 52 4.35 7.35 -5.97
N TRP A 53 3.18 7.31 -5.34
CA TRP A 53 1.96 6.75 -5.94
C TRP A 53 1.37 7.64 -7.06
N THR A 54 1.91 8.85 -7.27
CA THR A 54 1.08 9.97 -7.74
C THR A 54 1.01 10.26 -9.24
N THR A 55 1.77 9.62 -10.14
CA THR A 55 1.69 10.02 -11.58
C THR A 55 1.24 8.89 -12.52
N LYS A 56 2.05 7.84 -12.70
CA LYS A 56 1.70 6.76 -13.64
C LYS A 56 0.51 5.90 -13.20
N LYS A 57 0.40 5.63 -11.90
CA LYS A 57 -0.63 4.72 -11.35
C LYS A 57 -1.99 5.40 -11.19
N ARG A 58 -2.02 6.72 -10.98
CA ARG A 58 -3.25 7.52 -11.01
C ARG A 58 -3.83 7.56 -12.41
N GLN A 59 -3.00 7.78 -13.44
CA GLN A 59 -3.48 7.79 -14.82
C GLN A 59 -4.05 6.44 -15.25
N SER A 60 -3.40 5.32 -14.93
CA SER A 60 -3.93 3.99 -15.27
C SER A 60 -5.22 3.65 -14.53
N LEU A 61 -5.36 4.11 -13.28
CA LEU A 61 -6.59 3.93 -12.51
C LEU A 61 -7.73 4.84 -12.98
N ARG A 62 -7.40 6.07 -13.41
CA ARG A 62 -8.36 7.00 -14.03
C ARG A 62 -8.85 6.47 -15.36
N ASN A 63 -7.94 6.04 -16.23
CA ASN A 63 -8.28 5.48 -17.54
C ASN A 63 -9.14 4.22 -17.38
N TRP A 64 -8.79 3.32 -16.44
CA TRP A 64 -9.61 2.14 -16.14
C TRP A 64 -10.98 2.51 -15.55
N ALA A 65 -11.05 3.52 -14.67
CA ALA A 65 -12.31 3.97 -14.08
C ALA A 65 -13.22 4.66 -15.12
N GLU A 66 -12.66 5.48 -16.02
CA GLU A 66 -13.38 6.13 -17.11
C GLU A 66 -13.94 5.10 -18.11
N GLU A 67 -13.16 4.08 -18.44
CA GLU A 67 -13.58 2.98 -19.31
C GLU A 67 -14.69 2.13 -18.66
N PHE A 68 -14.52 1.79 -17.39
CA PHE A 68 -15.52 1.03 -16.62
C PHE A 68 -16.83 1.81 -16.40
N ALA A 69 -16.77 3.12 -16.14
CA ALA A 69 -17.95 3.97 -16.03
C ALA A 69 -18.73 4.05 -17.34
N LYS A 70 -18.01 4.16 -18.47
CA LYS A 70 -18.58 4.19 -19.81
C LYS A 70 -19.29 2.88 -20.15
N GLU A 71 -18.72 1.74 -19.76
CA GLU A 71 -19.28 0.40 -20.01
C GLU A 71 -20.50 0.10 -19.13
N LYS A 72 -20.56 0.66 -17.91
CA LYS A 72 -21.63 0.37 -16.94
C LYS A 72 -22.67 1.48 -16.76
N GLY A 73 -22.51 2.63 -17.43
CA GLY A 73 -23.45 3.76 -17.33
C GLY A 73 -23.54 4.36 -15.92
N LEU A 74 -22.47 4.24 -15.12
CA LEU A 74 -22.45 4.65 -13.72
C LEU A 74 -22.11 6.14 -13.59
N LYS A 75 -22.83 6.86 -12.72
CA LYS A 75 -22.53 8.26 -12.38
C LYS A 75 -21.37 8.35 -11.39
N GLU A 76 -20.71 9.50 -11.41
CA GLU A 76 -19.39 9.78 -10.81
C GLU A 76 -19.24 9.40 -9.32
N GLY A 77 -20.33 9.39 -8.54
CA GLY A 77 -20.33 8.97 -7.13
C GLY A 77 -20.09 7.47 -6.87
N ASP A 78 -20.31 6.58 -7.84
CA ASP A 78 -20.07 5.14 -7.70
C ASP A 78 -18.64 4.74 -8.11
N LEU A 79 -17.93 5.62 -8.82
CA LEU A 79 -16.54 5.41 -9.24
C LEU A 79 -15.59 5.36 -8.04
N GLU A 80 -15.79 6.25 -7.07
CA GLU A 80 -14.98 6.25 -5.85
C GLU A 80 -15.10 4.93 -5.10
N LYS A 81 -16.33 4.41 -4.94
CA LYS A 81 -16.58 3.11 -4.30
C LYS A 81 -15.89 1.95 -5.04
N ALA A 82 -15.88 1.97 -6.37
CA ALA A 82 -15.22 0.93 -7.17
C ALA A 82 -13.68 0.96 -7.05
N ILE A 83 -13.07 2.14 -6.97
CA ILE A 83 -11.62 2.30 -6.78
C ILE A 83 -11.17 1.72 -5.44
N PHE A 84 -11.95 1.93 -4.38
CA PHE A 84 -11.65 1.36 -3.06
C PHE A 84 -11.94 -0.16 -2.99
N LYS A 85 -12.97 -0.65 -3.68
CA LYS A 85 -13.37 -2.08 -3.67
C LYS A 85 -12.30 -3.01 -4.26
N ARG A 86 -11.54 -2.55 -5.26
CA ARG A 86 -10.48 -3.36 -5.91
C ARG A 86 -9.19 -3.47 -5.10
N ARG A 87 -9.02 -2.65 -4.07
CA ARG A 87 -7.81 -2.61 -3.22
C ARG A 87 -7.82 -3.71 -2.13
N TYR A 88 -8.94 -4.39 -1.92
CA TYR A 88 -9.15 -5.42 -0.91
C TYR A 88 -9.55 -6.80 -1.50
N HIS A 89 -8.90 -7.22 -2.59
CA HIS A 89 -8.92 -8.61 -3.04
C HIS A 89 -7.49 -9.07 -3.35
#